data_AF-A0AAV9HYF4-F1
#
_entry.id   AF-A0AAV9HYF4-F1
#
_cell.length_a   1.000
_cell.length_b   1.000
_cell.length_c   1.000
_cell.angle_alpha   90.00
_cell.angle_beta   90.00
_cell.angle_gamma   90.00
#
_symmetry.space_group_name_H-M   'P 1'
#
loop_
_entity.id
_entity.type
_entity.pdbx_description
1 polymer ?
#
loop_
_entity_poly.entity_id
_entity_poly.type
_entity_poly.pdbx_seq_one_letter_code
_entity_poly.pdbx_strand_id
1 'polypeptide(L)'
;MRPISHLVGLCCVALAAGTNAQETKPEGCPTTELACHDIMNSSQCIANAVDSQQAPTKAALVACVEHEGTASSLPGAAKFCRCPGCHTPAINAVISELFPPPCG
;
A
#
# COMPACT_ATOMS: atom_id res chain seq x y z
N MET A 1 -56.81 20.06 -5.89
CA MET A 1 -56.51 18.87 -6.72
C MET A 1 -55.00 18.73 -6.80
N ARG A 2 -54.44 17.62 -6.32
CA ARG A 2 -53.01 17.29 -6.43
C ARG A 2 -52.81 16.42 -7.69
N PRO A 3 -51.70 16.59 -8.42
CA PRO A 3 -51.04 15.45 -9.03
C PRO A 3 -49.68 15.21 -8.37
N ILE A 4 -49.48 13.93 -8.10
CA ILE A 4 -48.27 13.28 -7.62
C ILE A 4 -47.25 13.32 -8.78
N SER A 5 -46.03 13.77 -8.53
CA SER A 5 -44.91 13.52 -9.45
C SER A 5 -43.80 12.83 -8.67
N HIS A 6 -43.66 11.55 -8.99
CA HIS A 6 -42.76 10.59 -8.38
C HIS A 6 -41.29 10.88 -8.68
N LEU A 7 -40.43 10.22 -7.90
CA LEU A 7 -39.13 9.70 -8.33
C LEU A 7 -37.99 10.73 -8.50
N VAL A 8 -37.55 11.33 -7.39
CA VAL A 8 -36.12 11.62 -7.22
C VAL A 8 -35.48 10.41 -6.53
N GLY A 9 -35.41 9.31 -7.28
CA GLY A 9 -34.61 8.15 -6.94
C GLY A 9 -33.15 8.43 -7.25
N LEU A 10 -32.48 9.23 -6.41
CA LEU A 10 -31.02 9.39 -6.48
C LEU A 10 -30.36 8.32 -5.59
N CYS A 11 -30.50 7.07 -6.01
CA CYS A 11 -29.75 5.95 -5.46
C CYS A 11 -28.48 5.76 -6.32
N CYS A 12 -27.60 6.75 -6.29
CA CYS A 12 -26.23 6.60 -6.81
C CYS A 12 -25.28 6.51 -5.62
N VAL A 13 -25.52 5.56 -4.72
CA VAL A 13 -24.45 5.09 -3.84
C VAL A 13 -23.64 4.11 -4.67
N ALA A 14 -22.76 4.66 -5.51
CA ALA A 14 -21.66 3.89 -6.06
C ALA A 14 -20.75 3.51 -4.89
N LEU A 15 -21.06 2.39 -4.23
CA LEU A 15 -20.06 1.62 -3.49
C LEU A 15 -18.99 1.28 -4.53
N ALA A 16 -17.97 2.11 -4.62
CA ALA A 16 -16.69 1.72 -5.17
C ALA A 16 -16.16 0.65 -4.21
N ALA A 17 -16.57 -0.60 -4.45
CA ALA A 17 -15.85 -1.75 -3.94
C ALA A 17 -14.44 -1.59 -4.49
N GLY A 18 -13.51 -1.19 -3.62
CA GLY A 18 -12.09 -1.24 -3.89
C GLY A 18 -11.77 -2.68 -4.20
N THR A 19 -11.80 -3.04 -5.48
CA THR A 19 -11.20 -4.27 -5.95
C THR A 19 -9.72 -4.07 -5.67
N ASN A 20 -9.19 -4.78 -4.68
CA ASN A 20 -7.75 -4.97 -4.52
C ASN A 20 -7.28 -5.62 -5.82
N ALA A 21 -7.00 -4.81 -6.83
CA ALA A 21 -6.28 -5.25 -8.00
C ALA A 21 -4.93 -5.69 -7.44
N GLN A 22 -4.74 -7.00 -7.33
CA GLN A 22 -3.42 -7.55 -7.07
C GLN A 22 -2.57 -7.07 -8.23
N GLU A 23 -1.79 -6.02 -7.98
CA GLU A 23 -0.85 -5.45 -8.92
C GLU A 23 -0.03 -6.62 -9.44
N THR A 24 -0.10 -6.88 -10.75
CA THR A 24 0.64 -7.96 -11.40
C THR A 24 2.07 -7.93 -10.90
N LYS A 25 2.56 -9.07 -10.39
CA LYS A 25 3.88 -9.23 -9.75
C LYS A 25 4.89 -8.21 -10.30
N PRO A 26 5.27 -7.18 -9.52
CA PRO A 26 6.20 -6.17 -10.00
C PRO A 26 7.52 -6.82 -10.43
N GLU A 27 7.94 -6.55 -11.67
CA GLU A 27 9.20 -7.05 -12.19
C GLU A 27 10.35 -6.49 -11.33
N GLY A 28 11.09 -7.38 -10.66
CA GLY A 28 12.19 -7.01 -9.76
C GLY A 28 11.92 -7.16 -8.25
N CYS A 29 10.67 -7.40 -7.83
CA CYS A 29 10.38 -7.68 -6.42
C CYS A 29 10.91 -9.08 -6.00
N PRO A 30 11.66 -9.21 -4.89
CA PRO A 30 12.17 -10.49 -4.38
C PRO A 30 11.06 -11.36 -3.74
N THR A 31 10.16 -11.92 -4.56
CA THR A 31 8.96 -12.65 -4.09
C THR A 31 9.23 -14.01 -3.42
N THR A 32 10.49 -14.39 -3.19
CA THR A 32 10.83 -15.57 -2.38
C THR A 32 11.06 -15.22 -0.91
N GLU A 33 11.16 -13.93 -0.59
CA GLU A 33 11.39 -13.41 0.75
C GLU A 33 10.06 -13.11 1.45
N LEU A 34 9.86 -13.68 2.65
CA LEU A 34 8.66 -13.40 3.45
C LEU A 34 8.51 -11.91 3.80
N ALA A 35 9.63 -11.21 3.93
CA ALA A 35 9.61 -9.75 4.13
C ALA A 35 8.96 -9.01 2.95
N CYS A 36 9.17 -9.50 1.73
CA CYS A 36 8.60 -8.87 0.54
C CYS A 36 7.14 -9.23 0.35
N HIS A 37 6.69 -10.38 0.89
CA HIS A 37 5.27 -10.68 1.00
C HIS A 37 4.55 -9.70 1.92
N ASP A 38 5.15 -9.34 3.06
CA ASP A 38 4.57 -8.32 3.95
C ASP A 38 4.45 -6.97 3.25
N ILE A 39 5.49 -6.58 2.52
CA ILE A 39 5.54 -5.33 1.75
C ILE A 39 4.45 -5.30 0.67
N MET A 40 4.26 -6.38 -0.10
CA MET A 40 3.22 -6.48 -1.13
C MET A 40 1.80 -6.58 -0.54
N ASN A 41 1.64 -7.28 0.58
CA ASN A 41 0.33 -7.39 1.23
C ASN A 41 -0.11 -6.06 1.86
N SER A 42 0.85 -5.16 2.12
CA SER A 42 0.61 -3.83 2.68
C SER A 42 0.62 -2.71 1.64
N SER A 43 0.61 -3.02 0.33
CA SER A 43 0.74 -2.02 -0.75
C SER A 43 -0.27 -0.89 -0.67
N GLN A 44 -1.51 -1.16 -0.26
CA GLN A 44 -2.53 -0.12 -0.12
C GLN A 44 -2.21 0.86 1.03
N CYS A 45 -1.70 0.35 2.15
CA CYS A 45 -1.26 1.19 3.27
C CYS A 45 -0.06 2.04 2.86
N ILE A 46 0.90 1.44 2.18
CA ILE A 46 2.12 2.10 1.69
C ILE A 46 1.76 3.21 0.69
N ALA A 47 0.92 2.92 -0.30
CA ALA A 47 0.44 3.91 -1.26
C ALA A 47 -0.26 5.08 -0.55
N ASN A 48 -1.17 4.79 0.38
CA ASN A 48 -1.84 5.83 1.15
C ASN A 48 -0.86 6.66 2.00
N ALA A 49 0.13 6.04 2.63
CA ALA A 49 1.15 6.72 3.42
C ALA A 49 2.07 7.61 2.57
N VAL A 50 2.30 7.25 1.32
CA VAL A 50 3.05 8.06 0.35
C VAL A 50 2.18 9.20 -0.20
N ASP A 51 0.96 8.91 -0.62
CA ASP A 51 0.08 9.86 -1.34
C ASP A 51 -0.60 10.88 -0.41
N SER A 52 -0.92 10.50 0.84
CA SER A 52 -1.63 11.37 1.80
C SER A 52 -0.73 12.37 2.52
N GLN A 53 0.59 12.24 2.39
CA GLN A 53 1.56 13.04 3.12
C GLN A 53 2.22 14.05 2.18
N GLN A 54 2.30 15.32 2.61
CA GLN A 54 3.16 16.31 1.95
C GLN A 54 4.64 15.87 1.99
N ALA A 55 5.01 15.05 2.98
CA ALA A 55 6.31 14.43 3.17
C ALA A 55 6.16 13.05 3.85
N PRO A 56 6.31 11.93 3.11
CA PRO A 56 6.22 10.58 3.67
C PRO A 56 7.28 10.34 4.76
N THR A 57 6.93 9.59 5.81
CA THR A 57 7.85 9.30 6.93
C THR A 57 8.20 7.82 7.03
N LYS A 58 9.40 7.53 7.56
CA LYS A 58 9.82 6.14 7.86
C LYS A 58 8.82 5.45 8.79
N ALA A 59 8.39 6.15 9.83
CA ALA A 59 7.48 5.60 10.83
C ALA A 59 6.12 5.21 10.24
N ALA A 60 5.54 6.05 9.37
CA ALA A 60 4.27 5.75 8.71
C ALA A 60 4.39 4.50 7.82
N LEU A 61 5.49 4.38 7.06
CA LEU A 61 5.72 3.20 6.22
C LEU A 61 5.98 1.94 7.04
N VAL A 62 6.79 2.04 8.11
CA VAL A 62 7.05 0.90 9.01
C VAL A 62 5.77 0.38 9.65
N ALA A 63 4.86 1.28 10.06
CA ALA A 63 3.57 0.89 10.64
C ALA A 63 2.70 0.08 9.66
N CYS A 64 2.90 0.21 8.35
CA CYS A 64 2.20 -0.61 7.36
C CYS A 64 2.65 -2.08 7.35
N VAL A 65 3.85 -2.40 7.85
CA VAL A 65 4.45 -3.75 7.74
C VAL A 65 4.91 -4.33 9.07
N GLU A 66 4.63 -3.64 10.17
CA GLU A 66 4.82 -4.11 11.55
C GLU A 66 3.47 -4.19 12.26
N HIS A 67 2.68 -5.20 11.90
CA HIS A 67 1.42 -5.50 12.54
C HIS A 67 1.28 -7.01 12.78
N GLU A 68 0.34 -7.41 13.62
CA GLU A 68 0.07 -8.84 13.83
C GLU A 68 -0.34 -9.51 12.51
N GLY A 69 0.15 -10.72 12.29
CA GLY A 69 -0.15 -11.50 11.09
C GLY A 69 0.79 -11.27 9.89
N THR A 70 1.84 -10.44 10.02
CA THR A 70 2.90 -10.39 9.02
C THR A 70 3.69 -11.70 8.99
N ALA A 71 4.11 -12.13 7.80
CA ALA A 71 4.83 -13.37 7.56
C ALA A 71 6.30 -13.32 8.05
N SER A 72 6.96 -12.16 7.96
CA SER A 72 8.34 -11.98 8.41
C SER A 72 8.44 -11.39 9.81
N SER A 73 9.37 -11.90 10.61
CA SER A 73 9.74 -11.36 11.92
C SER A 73 10.80 -10.25 11.86
N LEU A 74 11.23 -9.82 10.67
CA LEU A 74 12.17 -8.72 10.52
C LEU A 74 11.53 -7.38 10.93
N PRO A 75 12.31 -6.43 11.45
CA PRO A 75 11.84 -5.05 11.61
C PRO A 75 11.44 -4.44 10.27
N GLY A 76 10.43 -3.58 10.24
CA GLY A 76 9.84 -3.00 9.04
C GLY A 76 10.86 -2.27 8.16
N ALA A 77 11.80 -1.53 8.77
CA ALA A 77 12.87 -0.89 8.02
C ALA A 77 13.76 -1.90 7.25
N ALA A 78 14.04 -3.06 7.87
CA ALA A 78 14.77 -4.13 7.21
C ALA A 78 13.94 -4.81 6.11
N LYS A 79 12.61 -4.91 6.28
CA LYS A 79 11.69 -5.38 5.22
C LYS A 79 11.76 -4.46 3.99
N PHE A 80 11.62 -3.15 4.17
CA PHE A 80 11.70 -2.18 3.07
C PHE A 80 13.04 -2.21 2.34
N CYS A 81 14.15 -2.22 3.10
CA CYS A 81 15.48 -2.22 2.50
C CYS A 81 15.74 -3.48 1.64
N ARG A 82 15.23 -4.65 2.05
CA ARG A 82 15.43 -5.93 1.36
C ARG A 82 14.50 -6.15 0.16
N CYS A 83 13.48 -5.31 -0.01
CA CYS A 83 12.40 -5.53 -0.97
C CYS A 83 12.27 -4.39 -1.99
N PRO A 84 13.35 -4.07 -2.73
CA PRO A 84 13.26 -3.07 -3.80
C PRO A 84 12.34 -3.58 -4.91
N GLY A 85 11.69 -2.66 -5.62
CA GLY A 85 10.92 -2.99 -6.82
C GLY A 85 9.53 -3.58 -6.57
N CYS A 86 9.06 -3.67 -5.33
CA CYS A 86 7.76 -4.29 -5.01
C CYS A 86 6.54 -3.36 -5.18
N HIS A 87 6.74 -2.11 -5.60
CA HIS A 87 5.68 -1.13 -5.88
C HIS A 87 5.91 -0.43 -7.23
N THR A 88 5.05 0.54 -7.56
CA THR A 88 5.28 1.45 -8.69
C THR A 88 6.61 2.20 -8.57
N PRO A 89 7.20 2.69 -9.69
CA PRO A 89 8.46 3.42 -9.65
C PRO A 89 8.49 4.63 -8.71
N ALA A 90 7.37 5.37 -8.62
CA ALA A 90 7.26 6.54 -7.75
C ALA A 90 7.33 6.16 -6.26
N ILE A 91 6.59 5.12 -5.86
CA ILE A 91 6.62 4.63 -4.48
C ILE A 91 7.98 4.02 -4.14
N ASN A 92 8.56 3.23 -5.05
CA ASN A 92 9.90 2.66 -4.85
C ASN A 92 10.98 3.73 -4.68
N ALA A 93 10.87 4.88 -5.35
CA ALA A 93 11.80 5.99 -5.17
C ALA A 93 11.73 6.55 -3.75
N VAL A 94 10.53 6.78 -3.22
CA VAL A 94 10.31 7.23 -1.84
C VAL A 94 10.84 6.19 -0.84
N ILE A 95 10.54 4.91 -1.05
CA ILE A 95 11.04 3.82 -0.19
C ILE A 95 12.57 3.80 -0.20
N SER A 96 13.21 3.94 -1.37
CA SER A 96 14.67 3.89 -1.50
C SER A 96 15.35 5.09 -0.85
N GLU A 97 14.72 6.27 -0.87
CA GLU A 97 15.20 7.46 -0.16
C GLU A 97 15.12 7.28 1.36
N LEU A 98 14.02 6.70 1.84
CA LEU A 98 13.76 6.53 3.27
C LEU A 98 14.47 5.31 3.88
N PHE A 99 14.75 4.27 3.11
CA PHE A 99 15.36 3.01 3.57
C PHE A 99 16.55 2.61 2.69
N PRO A 100 17.60 3.45 2.60
CA PRO A 100 18.76 3.14 1.78
C PRO A 100 19.58 1.97 2.36
N PRO A 101 20.28 1.18 1.52
CA PRO A 101 21.26 0.21 1.97
C PRO A 101 22.44 0.88 2.71
N PRO A 102 23.20 0.15 3.55
CA PRO A 102 23.07 -1.29 3.82
C PRO A 102 21.84 -1.61 4.68
N CYS A 103 21.23 -2.76 4.40
CA CYS A 103 20.13 -3.27 5.23
C CYS A 103 20.75 -3.78 6.53
N GLY A 104 20.34 -3.15 7.65
CA GLY A 104 20.79 -3.51 9.00
C GLY A 104 20.54 -4.96 9.39
#